data_AF-A0A3A0UQM6-F1
#
_entry.id   AF-A0A3A0UQM6-F1
#
_cell.length_a   1.000
_cell.length_b   1.000
_cell.length_c   1.000
_cell.angle_alpha   90.00
_cell.angle_beta   90.00
_cell.angle_gamma   90.00
#
_symmetry.space_group_name_H-M   'P 1'
#
loop_
_entity.id
_entity.type
_entity.pdbx_description
1 polymer ?
#
loop_
_entity_poly.entity_id
_entity_poly.type
_entity_poly.pdbx_seq_one_letter_code
_entity_poly.pdbx_strand_id
1 'polypeptide(L)'
;ILGGLRIALVVAIGVVAVGSFIGAPTLGDIVIRGTNATDGTTFILAGAIPIALIAILIDIFLRFLEKRLDPSNKTHKKKKHETQSIN
;
A
#
# COMPACT_ATOMS: atom_id res chain seq x y z
N ILE A 1 3.98 -15.03 0.52
CA ILE A 1 3.23 -14.69 -0.73
C ILE A 1 2.39 -13.43 -0.52
N LEU A 2 1.62 -13.31 0.58
CA LEU A 2 0.78 -12.14 0.88
C LEU A 2 1.54 -10.79 0.95
N GLY A 3 2.75 -10.75 1.49
CA GLY A 3 3.55 -9.50 1.47
C GLY A 3 3.84 -8.96 0.06
N GLY A 4 3.98 -9.82 -0.94
CA GLY A 4 4.14 -9.39 -2.35
C GLY A 4 2.84 -8.84 -2.94
N LEU A 5 1.69 -9.43 -2.57
CA LEU A 5 0.37 -8.93 -2.94
C LEU A 5 0.10 -7.53 -2.38
N ARG A 6 0.55 -7.25 -1.14
CA ARG A 6 0.45 -5.92 -0.53
C ARG A 6 1.16 -4.86 -1.38
N ILE A 7 2.42 -5.11 -1.72
CA ILE A 7 3.20 -4.17 -2.55
C ILE A 7 2.56 -4.02 -3.94
N ALA A 8 2.13 -5.12 -4.56
CA ALA A 8 1.47 -5.08 -5.86
C ALA A 8 0.20 -4.20 -5.83
N LEU A 9 -0.63 -4.29 -4.79
CA LEU A 9 -1.83 -3.48 -4.64
C LEU A 9 -1.52 -2.00 -4.42
N VAL A 10 -0.52 -1.67 -3.59
CA VAL A 10 -0.10 -0.27 -3.39
C VAL A 10 0.44 0.33 -4.68
N VAL A 11 1.24 -0.43 -5.44
CA VAL A 11 1.72 -0.01 -6.76
C VAL A 11 0.56 0.18 -7.74
N ALA A 12 -0.42 -0.73 -7.75
CA ALA A 12 -1.59 -0.60 -8.62
C ALA A 12 -2.38 0.69 -8.35
N ILE A 13 -2.51 1.12 -7.09
CA ILE A 13 -3.12 2.42 -6.74
C ILE A 13 -2.33 3.58 -7.36
N GLY A 14 -0.99 3.52 -7.30
CA GLY A 14 -0.13 4.50 -7.95
C GLY A 14 -0.31 4.52 -9.47
N VAL A 15 -0.38 3.36 -10.11
CA VAL A 15 -0.64 3.23 -11.55
C VAL A 15 -2.00 3.82 -11.93
N VAL A 16 -3.04 3.59 -11.11
CA VAL A 16 -4.36 4.21 -11.32
C VAL A 16 -4.26 5.72 -11.30
N ALA A 17 -3.50 6.34 -10.39
CA ALA A 17 -3.32 7.80 -10.38
C ALA A 17 -2.64 8.32 -11.66
N VAL A 18 -1.71 7.55 -12.24
CA VAL A 18 -1.08 7.87 -13.54
C VAL A 18 -2.05 7.68 -14.71
N GLY A 19 -3.11 6.87 -14.56
CA GLY A 19 -4.13 6.63 -15.58
C GLY A 19 -4.82 7.89 -16.11
N SER A 20 -4.83 8.98 -15.34
CA SER A 20 -5.32 10.29 -15.77
C SER A 20 -4.66 10.82 -17.05
N PHE A 21 -3.39 10.48 -17.31
CA PHE A 21 -2.70 10.90 -18.53
C PHE A 21 -3.27 10.28 -19.81
N ILE A 22 -4.03 9.19 -19.69
CA ILE A 22 -4.63 8.45 -20.81
C ILE A 22 -6.15 8.75 -20.90
N GLY A 23 -6.65 9.71 -20.12
CA GLY A 23 -8.05 10.12 -20.12
C GLY A 23 -8.97 9.25 -19.23
N ALA A 24 -8.40 8.40 -18.37
CA ALA A 24 -9.19 7.71 -17.36
C ALA A 24 -9.62 8.68 -16.24
N PRO A 25 -10.84 8.57 -15.70
CA PRO A 25 -11.29 9.41 -14.59
C PRO A 25 -10.62 8.97 -13.29
N THR A 26 -9.66 9.76 -12.79
CA THR A 26 -8.94 9.45 -11.54
C THR A 26 -8.64 10.71 -10.72
N LEU A 27 -8.21 10.52 -9.45
CA LEU A 27 -7.77 11.63 -8.59
C LEU A 27 -6.50 12.33 -9.13
N GLY A 28 -5.75 11.68 -10.03
CA GLY A 28 -4.61 12.25 -10.72
C GLY A 28 -4.97 13.47 -11.58
N ASP A 29 -6.23 13.63 -11.97
CA ASP A 29 -6.71 14.78 -12.74
C ASP A 29 -6.50 16.09 -11.99
N ILE A 30 -6.62 16.08 -10.66
CA ILE A 30 -6.43 17.27 -9.82
C ILE A 30 -4.95 17.66 -9.81
N VAL A 31 -4.07 16.65 -9.75
CA VAL A 31 -2.61 16.85 -9.81
C VAL A 31 -2.20 17.42 -11.16
N ILE A 32 -2.68 16.83 -12.26
CA ILE A 32 -2.39 17.28 -13.63
C ILE A 32 -2.93 18.69 -13.88
N ARG A 33 -4.12 19.03 -13.36
CA ARG A 33 -4.65 20.40 -13.44
C ARG A 33 -3.73 21.38 -12.70
N GLY A 34 -3.25 21.00 -11.52
CA GLY A 34 -2.28 21.79 -10.77
C GLY A 34 -0.95 22.00 -11.52
N THR A 35 -0.42 21.00 -12.22
CA THR A 35 0.82 21.18 -12.99
C THR A 35 0.68 22.16 -14.15
N ASN A 36 -0.54 22.37 -14.65
CA ASN A 36 -0.83 23.28 -15.76
C ASN A 36 -1.33 24.67 -15.31
N ALA A 37 -1.48 24.90 -14.01
CA ALA A 37 -1.98 26.16 -13.45
C ALA A 37 -0.83 27.06 -12.96
N THR A 38 -0.96 28.38 -13.14
CA THR A 38 -0.12 29.36 -12.45
C THR A 38 -0.40 29.26 -10.94
N ASP A 39 0.65 29.12 -10.12
CA ASP A 39 0.56 28.83 -8.68
C ASP A 39 -0.18 27.52 -8.32
N GLY A 40 -0.10 26.52 -9.19
CA GLY A 40 -0.82 25.26 -9.06
C GLY A 40 -0.35 24.31 -7.95
N THR A 41 0.63 24.70 -7.13
CA THR A 41 1.12 23.91 -5.98
C THR A 41 -0.02 23.45 -5.07
N THR A 42 -0.96 24.35 -4.75
CA THR A 42 -2.12 24.01 -3.92
C THR A 42 -2.99 22.93 -4.54
N PHE A 43 -3.18 22.94 -5.86
CA PHE A 43 -3.93 21.91 -6.58
C PHE A 43 -3.18 20.57 -6.65
N ILE A 44 -1.86 20.62 -6.87
CA ILE A 44 -0.99 19.43 -6.82
C ILE A 44 -1.11 18.75 -5.47
N LEU A 45 -0.99 19.50 -4.38
CA LEU A 45 -1.14 19.00 -3.01
C LEU A 45 -2.57 18.51 -2.74
N ALA A 46 -3.59 19.24 -3.20
CA ALA A 46 -4.98 18.85 -3.03
C ALA A 46 -5.31 17.50 -3.68
N GLY A 47 -4.64 17.13 -4.78
CA GLY A 47 -4.74 15.80 -5.39
C GLY A 47 -3.82 14.76 -4.75
N ALA A 48 -2.56 15.11 -4.48
CA ALA A 48 -1.55 14.17 -4.00
C ALA A 48 -1.81 13.69 -2.56
N ILE A 49 -2.26 14.58 -1.66
CA ILE A 49 -2.55 14.25 -0.26
C ILE A 49 -3.60 13.15 -0.13
N PRO A 50 -4.80 13.24 -0.73
CA PRO A 50 -5.80 12.18 -0.61
C PRO A 50 -5.36 10.88 -1.30
N ILE A 51 -4.63 10.94 -2.43
CA ILE A 51 -4.09 9.75 -3.07
C ILE A 51 -3.13 9.01 -2.13
N ALA A 52 -2.18 9.73 -1.53
CA ALA A 52 -1.22 9.17 -0.59
C ALA A 52 -1.92 8.59 0.66
N LEU A 53 -2.93 9.30 1.16
CA LEU A 53 -3.72 8.84 2.31
C LEU A 53 -4.45 7.52 2.02
N ILE A 54 -5.08 7.40 0.85
CA ILE A 54 -5.73 6.15 0.42
C ILE A 54 -4.71 5.03 0.28
N ALA A 55 -3.57 5.28 -0.35
CA ALA A 55 -2.52 4.28 -0.52
C ALA A 55 -2.01 3.74 0.82
N ILE A 56 -1.75 4.64 1.78
CA ILE A 56 -1.32 4.28 3.14
C ILE A 56 -2.42 3.51 3.88
N LEU A 57 -3.67 3.97 3.78
CA LEU A 57 -4.80 3.32 4.44
C LEU A 57 -4.99 1.88 3.95
N ILE A 58 -4.89 1.66 2.64
CA ILE A 58 -4.97 0.33 2.03
C ILE A 58 -3.78 -0.54 2.45
N ASP A 59 -2.54 -0.01 2.45
CA ASP A 59 -1.37 -0.76 2.90
C ASP A 59 -1.52 -1.24 4.35
N ILE A 60 -1.94 -0.35 5.26
CA ILE A 60 -2.16 -0.69 6.67
C ILE A 60 -3.29 -1.70 6.83
N PHE A 61 -4.40 -1.51 6.10
CA PHE A 61 -5.53 -2.44 6.13
C PHE A 61 -5.12 -3.84 5.67
N LEU A 62 -4.40 -3.94 4.55
CA LEU A 62 -3.89 -5.20 4.03
C LEU A 62 -2.87 -5.82 4.96
N ARG A 63 -2.01 -5.02 5.61
CA ARG A 63 -1.06 -5.50 6.61
C ARG A 63 -1.77 -6.08 7.83
N PHE A 64 -2.89 -5.48 8.27
CA PHE A 64 -3.68 -6.02 9.37
C PHE A 64 -4.39 -7.32 8.95
N LEU A 65 -4.95 -7.34 7.75
CA LEU A 65 -5.61 -8.52 7.19
C LEU A 65 -4.61 -9.67 7.01
N GLU A 66 -3.41 -9.39 6.53
CA GLU A 66 -2.30 -10.35 6.44
C GLU A 66 -1.98 -10.96 7.80
N LYS A 67 -1.85 -10.15 8.86
CA LYS A 67 -1.61 -10.67 10.23
C LYS A 67 -2.75 -11.54 10.77
N ARG A 68 -3.99 -11.29 10.35
CA ARG A 68 -5.18 -12.08 10.74
C ARG A 68 -5.26 -13.39 9.95
N LEU A 69 -4.96 -13.34 8.66
CA LEU A 69 -5.04 -14.48 7.73
C LEU A 69 -3.80 -15.37 7.74
N ASP A 70 -2.66 -14.89 8.25
CA ASP A 70 -1.45 -15.68 8.43
C ASP A 70 -1.28 -16.14 9.89
N PRO A 71 -1.93 -17.25 10.30
CA PRO A 71 -1.70 -17.87 11.61
C PRO A 71 -0.39 -18.68 11.68
N SER A 72 0.42 -18.71 10.61
CA SER A 72 1.61 -19.57 10.52
C SER A 72 2.74 -19.17 11.48
N ASN A 73 2.72 -17.95 12.02
CA ASN A 73 3.69 -17.50 13.03
C ASN A 73 3.56 -18.19 14.41
N LYS A 74 2.62 -19.11 14.61
CA LYS A 74 2.49 -19.89 15.86
C LYS A 74 3.27 -21.21 15.88
N THR A 75 3.83 -21.66 14.76
CA THR A 75 4.36 -23.04 14.67
C THR A 75 5.85 -23.18 14.98
N HIS A 76 6.62 -22.10 15.09
CA HIS A 76 8.08 -22.19 15.31
C HIS A 76 8.55 -22.12 16.78
N LYS A 77 7.66 -21.97 17.77
CA LYS A 77 8.05 -21.83 19.19
C LYS A 77 8.05 -23.13 20.00
N LYS A 78 7.81 -24.30 19.39
CA LYS A 78 7.61 -25.57 20.14
C LYS A 78 8.56 -26.73 19.80
N LYS A 79 9.74 -26.46 19.20
CA LYS A 79 10.70 -27.52 18.82
C LYS A 79 12.17 -27.27 19.21
N LYS A 80 12.45 -26.44 20.22
CA LYS A 80 13.85 -26.18 20.67
C LYS A 80 14.16 -26.51 22.14
N HIS A 81 13.26 -27.22 22.84
CA HIS A 81 13.49 -27.56 24.27
C HIS A 81 13.56 -29.05 24.59
N GLU A 82 13.55 -29.95 23.61
CA GLU A 82 13.42 -31.41 23.89
C GLU A 82 14.64 -32.26 23.48
N THR A 83 15.77 -31.66 23.10
CA THR A 83 16.93 -32.45 22.61
C THR A 83 18.27 -32.08 23.26
N GLN A 84 18.25 -31.44 24.43
CA GLN A 84 19.47 -31.16 25.23
C GLN A 84 19.48 -31.85 26.60
N SER A 85 18.74 -32.93 26.75
CA SER A 85 18.81 -33.81 27.92
C SER A 85 18.85 -35.26 27.46
N ILE A 86 19.96 -35.67 26.85
CA ILE A 86 20.42 -37.06 26.98
C ILE A 86 21.91 -37.10 26.69
N ASN A 87 22.61 -37.36 27.78
CA ASN A 87 23.99 -37.76 27.95
C ASN A 87 24.15 -39.22 27.50
#